data_AF-A0A367GLA0-F1
#
_entry.id   AF-A0A367GLA0-F1
#
_cell.length_a   1.000
_cell.length_b   1.000
_cell.length_c   1.000
_cell.angle_alpha   90.00
_cell.angle_beta   90.00
_cell.angle_gamma   90.00
#
_symmetry.space_group_name_H-M   'P 1'
#
loop_
_entity.id
_entity.type
_entity.pdbx_description
1 polymer ?
#
loop_
_entity_poly.entity_id
_entity_poly.type
_entity_poly.pdbx_seq_one_letter_code
_entity_poly.pdbx_strand_id
1 'polypeptide(L)'
;MPPVLDNVFGVSVPESRFLPLDATSDLLLLQSDLYTCREGVLTRNPARTNPLNPVIDLGPEFEKFGDFQSRFRSIPSIIELDSLMVRGDVWFGANITLKGQVTIAAKPGLKLEISDGVTIENKV
;
A
#
# COMPACT_ATOMS: atom_id res chain seq x y z
N MET A 1 -11.04 -21.10 -35.75
CA MET A 1 -10.03 -21.68 -34.86
C MET A 1 -10.77 -22.12 -33.60
N PRO A 2 -10.87 -23.43 -33.30
CA PRO A 2 -11.53 -23.88 -32.08
C PRO A 2 -10.66 -23.56 -30.86
N PRO A 3 -11.25 -23.36 -29.66
CA PRO A 3 -10.47 -23.21 -28.44
C PRO A 3 -9.57 -24.44 -28.22
N VAL A 4 -8.32 -24.20 -27.80
CA VAL A 4 -7.21 -25.17 -27.81
C VAL A 4 -7.31 -26.24 -26.70
N LEU A 5 -8.26 -26.12 -25.77
CA LEU A 5 -8.43 -27.04 -24.64
C LEU A 5 -9.85 -27.60 -24.60
N ASP A 6 -9.96 -28.92 -24.77
CA ASP A 6 -11.17 -29.68 -24.50
C ASP A 6 -11.26 -29.95 -22.98
N ASN A 7 -12.32 -29.47 -22.30
CA ASN A 7 -12.56 -29.45 -20.84
C ASN A 7 -12.03 -28.23 -20.03
N VAL A 8 -12.45 -27.01 -20.38
CA VAL A 8 -12.21 -25.81 -19.55
C VAL A 8 -13.30 -25.66 -18.48
N PHE A 9 -12.90 -25.53 -17.21
CA PHE A 9 -13.79 -25.18 -16.10
C PHE A 9 -13.21 -24.00 -15.30
N GLY A 10 -14.00 -22.96 -15.09
CA GLY A 10 -13.65 -21.83 -14.23
C GLY A 10 -14.11 -22.08 -12.80
N VAL A 11 -13.25 -21.79 -11.82
CA VAL A 11 -13.59 -21.84 -10.39
C VAL A 11 -13.59 -20.43 -9.84
N SER A 12 -14.71 -20.02 -9.22
CA SER A 12 -14.76 -18.76 -8.47
C SER A 12 -13.98 -18.90 -7.18
N VAL A 13 -13.02 -18.01 -6.95
CA VAL A 13 -12.20 -17.97 -5.75
C VAL A 13 -12.50 -16.68 -4.98
N PRO A 14 -12.41 -16.69 -3.63
CA PRO A 14 -12.52 -15.47 -2.86
C PRO A 14 -11.37 -14.51 -3.21
N GLU A 15 -11.61 -13.20 -3.10
CA GLU A 15 -10.61 -12.14 -3.36
C GLU A 15 -9.30 -12.36 -2.58
N SER A 16 -9.36 -13.02 -1.43
CA SER A 16 -8.17 -13.38 -0.64
C SER A 16 -7.15 -14.26 -1.37
N ARG A 17 -7.53 -14.89 -2.49
CA ARG A 17 -6.61 -15.68 -3.33
C ARG A 17 -5.97 -14.88 -4.48
N PHE A 18 -6.35 -13.62 -4.67
CA PHE A 18 -5.87 -12.81 -5.78
C PHE A 18 -5.49 -11.41 -5.30
N LEU A 19 -4.19 -11.16 -5.20
CA LEU A 19 -3.59 -9.85 -4.91
C LEU A 19 -2.72 -9.47 -6.10
N PRO A 20 -3.25 -8.75 -7.11
CA PRO A 20 -2.45 -8.25 -8.20
C PRO A 20 -1.39 -7.29 -7.64
N LEU A 21 -0.16 -7.44 -8.12
CA LEU A 21 1.00 -6.62 -7.76
C LEU A 21 1.42 -5.87 -9.01
N ASP A 22 0.65 -4.86 -9.39
CA ASP A 22 0.91 -4.09 -10.60
C ASP A 22 1.62 -2.77 -10.28
N ALA A 23 1.52 -2.30 -9.04
CA ALA A 23 2.07 -1.01 -8.62
C ALA A 23 2.80 -1.07 -7.27
N THR A 24 3.63 -0.07 -7.02
CA THR A 24 4.30 0.11 -5.72
C THR A 24 3.32 0.39 -4.58
N SER A 25 2.09 0.81 -4.87
CA SER A 25 0.97 0.85 -3.91
C SER A 25 0.66 -0.52 -3.32
N ASP A 26 0.70 -1.58 -4.15
CA ASP A 26 0.45 -2.96 -3.71
C ASP A 26 1.60 -3.46 -2.83
N LEU A 27 2.84 -3.06 -3.15
CA LEU A 27 4.00 -3.35 -2.30
C LEU A 27 3.88 -2.67 -0.94
N LEU A 28 3.41 -1.43 -0.87
CA LEU A 28 3.18 -0.74 0.40
C LEU A 28 2.15 -1.50 1.25
N LEU A 29 1.06 -1.94 0.61
CA LEU A 29 0.04 -2.80 1.21
C LEU A 29 0.63 -4.07 1.83
N LEU A 30 1.40 -4.83 1.05
CA LEU A 30 1.92 -6.14 1.46
C LEU A 30 3.08 -6.07 2.45
N GLN A 31 3.91 -5.01 2.40
CA GLN A 31 5.06 -4.85 3.29
C GLN A 31 4.69 -4.17 4.61
N SER A 32 3.50 -3.57 4.69
CA SER A 32 3.01 -2.94 5.92
C SER A 32 2.52 -3.94 6.96
N ASP A 33 2.17 -3.43 8.13
CA ASP A 33 1.55 -4.19 9.22
C ASP A 33 0.12 -4.68 8.92
N LEU A 34 -0.46 -4.31 7.78
CA LEU A 34 -1.76 -4.77 7.32
C LEU A 34 -1.77 -6.26 6.97
N TYR A 35 -0.66 -6.77 6.46
CA TYR A 35 -0.46 -8.18 6.16
C TYR A 35 0.73 -8.72 6.94
N THR A 36 0.58 -9.94 7.42
CA THR A 36 1.65 -10.71 8.02
C THR A 36 1.96 -11.89 7.11
N CYS A 37 3.25 -12.09 6.81
CA CYS A 37 3.69 -13.26 6.07
C CYS A 37 4.13 -14.34 7.06
N ARG A 38 3.45 -15.49 7.05
CA ARG A 38 3.82 -16.67 7.84
C ARG A 38 3.99 -17.84 6.90
N GLU A 39 5.19 -18.41 6.85
CA GLU A 39 5.50 -19.58 5.99
C GLU A 39 5.16 -19.36 4.51
N GLY A 40 5.33 -18.13 4.01
CA GLY A 40 5.01 -17.77 2.62
C GLY A 40 3.53 -17.51 2.36
N VAL A 41 2.67 -17.65 3.37
CA VAL A 41 1.26 -17.30 3.29
C VAL A 41 1.05 -15.90 3.84
N LEU A 42 0.49 -15.02 3.01
CA LEU A 42 0.05 -13.70 3.43
C LEU A 42 -1.30 -13.83 4.15
N THR A 43 -1.29 -13.54 5.44
CA THR A 43 -2.48 -13.46 6.27
C THR A 43 -2.75 -12.01 6.62
N ARG A 44 -4.01 -11.60 6.54
CA ARG A 44 -4.39 -10.24 6.90
C ARG A 44 -4.36 -10.06 8.40
N ASN A 45 -3.94 -8.89 8.86
CA ASN A 45 -3.84 -8.60 10.28
C ASN A 45 -5.24 -8.54 10.93
N PRO A 46 -5.53 -9.39 11.94
CA PRO A 46 -6.84 -9.45 12.59
C PRO A 46 -7.18 -8.19 13.40
N ALA A 47 -6.19 -7.35 13.72
CA ALA A 47 -6.47 -6.08 14.40
C ALA A 47 -7.13 -5.03 13.47
N ARG A 48 -7.14 -5.26 12.16
CA ARG A 48 -7.91 -4.41 11.25
C ARG A 48 -9.40 -4.72 11.34
N THR A 49 -10.17 -3.72 11.75
CA THR A 49 -11.63 -3.80 11.85
C THR A 49 -12.33 -3.71 10.49
N ASN A 50 -11.74 -2.98 9.53
CA ASN A 50 -12.32 -2.80 8.19
C ASN A 50 -11.95 -3.96 7.24
N PRO A 51 -12.94 -4.73 6.74
CA PRO A 51 -12.68 -5.85 5.81
C PRO A 51 -12.19 -5.39 4.44
N LEU A 52 -12.24 -4.11 4.08
CA LEU A 52 -11.73 -3.59 2.81
C LEU A 52 -10.28 -3.12 2.94
N ASN A 53 -9.49 -3.33 1.89
CA ASN A 53 -8.13 -2.80 1.81
C ASN A 53 -8.17 -1.27 1.67
N PRO A 54 -7.19 -0.56 2.25
CA PRO A 54 -7.07 0.87 2.04
C PRO A 54 -6.84 1.16 0.56
N VAL A 55 -7.41 2.27 0.09
CA VAL A 55 -7.12 2.77 -1.26
C VAL A 55 -5.79 3.52 -1.19
N ILE A 56 -4.78 3.05 -1.90
CA ILE A 56 -3.45 3.67 -1.92
C ILE A 56 -3.17 4.19 -3.32
N ASP A 57 -2.95 5.50 -3.41
CA ASP A 57 -2.64 6.21 -4.64
C ASP A 57 -1.32 6.96 -4.47
N LEU A 58 -0.25 6.37 -4.99
CA LEU A 58 1.09 6.96 -4.97
C LEU A 58 1.37 7.67 -6.29
N GLY A 59 1.97 8.86 -6.20
CA GLY A 59 2.32 9.66 -7.37
C GLY A 59 3.40 9.01 -8.25
N PRO A 60 3.66 9.57 -9.44
CA PRO A 60 4.67 9.06 -10.37
C PRO A 60 6.08 8.97 -9.76
N GLU A 61 6.34 9.75 -8.70
CA GLU A 61 7.60 9.73 -7.95
C GLU A 61 7.87 8.40 -7.22
N PHE A 62 6.84 7.54 -7.09
CA PHE A 62 6.91 6.25 -6.42
C PHE A 62 6.78 5.06 -7.39
N GLU A 63 6.61 5.27 -8.70
CA GLU A 63 6.42 4.17 -9.66
C GLU A 63 7.61 3.21 -9.70
N LYS A 64 8.84 3.76 -9.60
CA LYS A 64 10.04 2.94 -9.60
C LYS A 64 10.31 2.39 -8.21
N PHE A 65 10.55 1.10 -8.14
CA PHE A 65 10.86 0.40 -6.89
C PHE A 65 12.04 1.01 -6.11
N GLY A 66 13.10 1.47 -6.80
CA GLY A 66 14.24 2.14 -6.14
C GLY A 66 13.87 3.48 -5.51
N ASP A 67 13.01 4.26 -6.19
CA ASP A 67 12.52 5.54 -5.67
C ASP A 67 11.55 5.29 -4.50
N PHE A 68 10.65 4.32 -4.62
CA PHE A 68 9.77 3.89 -3.53
C PHE A 68 10.56 3.51 -2.28
N GLN A 69 11.56 2.61 -2.40
CA GLN A 69 12.37 2.20 -1.26
C GLN A 69 13.16 3.35 -0.64
N SER A 70 13.74 4.23 -1.45
CA SER A 70 14.54 5.33 -0.91
C SER A 70 13.68 6.38 -0.18
N ARG A 71 12.44 6.57 -0.63
CA ARG A 71 11.47 7.50 -0.04
C ARG A 71 10.87 7.01 1.27
N PHE A 72 10.79 5.70 1.48
CA PHE A 72 10.31 5.11 2.73
C PHE A 72 11.48 4.56 3.57
N ARG A 73 11.89 5.31 4.59
CA ARG A 73 12.96 4.86 5.50
C ARG A 73 12.54 3.61 6.29
N SER A 74 11.26 3.52 6.62
CA SER A 74 10.58 2.29 7.04
C SER A 74 9.17 2.30 6.47
N ILE A 75 8.60 1.12 6.24
CA ILE A 75 7.20 1.02 5.83
C ILE A 75 6.29 1.54 6.96
N PRO A 76 5.38 2.49 6.68
CA PRO A 76 4.47 3.01 7.69
C PRO A 76 3.45 1.95 8.14
N SER A 77 2.96 2.11 9.35
CA SER A 77 1.77 1.39 9.82
C SER A 77 0.54 1.95 9.13
N ILE A 78 -0.26 1.07 8.52
CA ILE A 78 -1.49 1.42 7.77
C ILE A 78 -2.69 0.58 8.22
N ILE A 79 -2.59 -0.09 9.36
CA ILE A 79 -3.64 -1.00 9.83
C ILE A 79 -5.00 -0.31 9.99
N GLU A 80 -5.00 0.95 10.43
CA GLU A 80 -6.16 1.84 10.59
C GLU A 80 -6.37 2.81 9.41
N LEU A 81 -5.68 2.60 8.28
CA LEU A 81 -5.81 3.44 7.08
C LEU A 81 -7.05 3.06 6.28
N ASP A 82 -7.78 4.06 5.79
CA ASP A 82 -8.86 3.92 4.81
C ASP A 82 -8.42 4.37 3.41
N SER A 83 -7.73 5.50 3.31
CA SER A 83 -7.15 5.96 2.05
C SER A 83 -5.83 6.72 2.26
N LEU A 84 -4.89 6.53 1.34
CA LEU A 84 -3.63 7.26 1.26
C LEU A 84 -3.44 7.80 -0.15
N MET A 85 -3.28 9.12 -0.25
CA MET A 85 -2.92 9.77 -1.51
C MET A 85 -1.62 10.56 -1.32
N VAL A 86 -0.59 10.25 -2.10
CA VAL A 86 0.71 10.92 -2.04
C VAL A 86 1.04 11.53 -3.39
N ARG A 87 1.42 12.81 -3.42
CA ARG A 87 1.78 13.55 -4.63
C ARG A 87 3.04 14.39 -4.43
N GLY A 88 3.96 14.35 -5.39
CA GLY A 88 5.18 15.13 -5.39
C GLY A 88 6.33 14.50 -4.60
N ASP A 89 7.37 15.29 -4.32
CA ASP A 89 8.61 14.83 -3.69
C ASP A 89 8.48 14.64 -2.16
N VAL A 90 7.72 13.60 -1.77
CA VAL A 90 7.46 13.23 -0.38
C VAL A 90 8.41 12.13 0.09
N TRP A 91 8.90 12.28 1.32
CA TRP A 91 9.81 11.36 1.99
C TRP A 91 9.27 11.02 3.37
N PHE A 92 9.28 9.74 3.71
CA PHE A 92 8.75 9.18 4.94
C PHE A 92 9.91 8.72 5.83
N GLY A 93 9.97 9.28 7.03
CA GLY A 93 10.83 8.82 8.10
C GLY A 93 10.49 7.43 8.64
N ALA A 94 11.12 7.07 9.74
CA ALA A 94 10.93 5.79 10.41
C ALA A 94 9.70 5.78 11.34
N ASN A 95 9.04 4.63 11.51
CA ASN A 95 7.95 4.42 12.47
C ASN A 95 6.75 5.36 12.31
N ILE A 96 6.40 5.71 11.08
CA ILE A 96 5.22 6.54 10.79
C ILE A 96 3.95 5.71 10.90
N THR A 97 2.88 6.31 11.43
CA THR A 97 1.54 5.69 11.50
C THR A 97 0.53 6.52 10.70
N LEU A 98 -0.22 5.88 9.81
CA LEU A 98 -1.23 6.52 8.97
C LEU A 98 -2.62 5.96 9.30
N LYS A 99 -3.59 6.85 9.55
CA LYS A 99 -4.93 6.50 10.05
C LYS A 99 -6.04 7.25 9.30
N GLY A 100 -7.13 6.56 9.00
CA GLY A 100 -8.29 7.12 8.29
C GLY A 100 -7.95 7.58 6.87
N GLN A 101 -8.35 8.81 6.52
CA GLN A 101 -8.05 9.39 5.21
C GLN A 101 -6.84 10.32 5.28
N VAL A 102 -5.78 10.00 4.53
CA VAL A 102 -4.53 10.75 4.54
C VAL A 102 -4.18 11.21 3.12
N THR A 103 -4.06 12.53 2.92
CA THR A 103 -3.49 13.12 1.70
C THR A 103 -2.21 13.86 2.04
N ILE A 104 -1.18 13.66 1.23
CA ILE A 104 0.13 14.27 1.42
C ILE A 104 0.60 14.79 0.07
N ALA A 105 0.66 16.11 -0.07
CA ALA A 105 1.11 16.76 -1.29
C ALA A 105 2.32 17.66 -1.02
N ALA A 106 3.43 17.36 -1.67
CA ALA A 106 4.56 18.27 -1.74
C ALA A 106 4.30 19.33 -2.82
N LYS A 107 4.61 20.60 -2.52
CA LYS A 107 4.53 21.67 -3.51
C LYS A 107 5.58 21.42 -4.62
N PRO A 108 5.30 21.82 -5.87
CA PRO A 108 6.25 21.67 -6.96
C PRO A 108 7.62 22.27 -6.61
N GLY A 109 8.68 21.48 -6.75
CA GLY A 109 10.07 21.90 -6.46
C GLY A 109 10.45 21.94 -4.98
N LEU A 110 9.55 21.58 -4.07
CA LEU A 110 9.84 21.47 -2.64
C LEU A 110 9.83 20.00 -2.22
N LYS A 111 10.87 19.61 -1.48
CA LYS A 111 10.94 18.31 -0.80
C LYS A 111 10.14 18.37 0.49
N LEU A 112 9.22 17.43 0.69
CA LEU A 112 8.47 17.27 1.93
C LEU A 112 8.98 16.04 2.69
N GLU A 113 9.64 16.26 3.82
CA GLU A 113 10.09 15.18 4.71
C GLU A 113 9.15 15.07 5.92
N ILE A 114 8.61 13.87 6.13
CA ILE A 114 7.82 13.52 7.30
C ILE A 114 8.75 12.94 8.35
N SER A 115 8.79 13.58 9.52
CA SER A 115 9.64 13.17 10.63
C SER A 115 9.33 11.77 11.15
N ASP A 116 10.33 11.15 11.78
CA ASP A 116 10.21 9.85 12.40
C ASP A 116 9.15 9.84 13.52
N GLY A 117 8.40 8.74 13.66
CA GLY A 117 7.41 8.54 14.72
C GLY A 117 6.10 9.32 14.58
N VAL A 118 5.92 10.07 13.48
CA VAL A 118 4.73 10.90 13.30
C VAL A 118 3.49 10.03 13.05
N THR A 119 2.40 10.37 13.72
CA THR A 119 1.06 9.83 13.42
C THR A 119 0.27 10.86 12.62
N ILE A 120 -0.24 10.45 11.47
CA ILE A 120 -1.08 11.27 10.59
C ILE A 120 -2.45 10.62 10.54
N GLU A 121 -3.46 11.34 11.03
CA GLU A 121 -4.84 10.88 11.11
C GLU A 121 -5.77 11.90 10.48
N ASN A 122 -6.61 11.46 9.53
CA ASN A 122 -7.67 12.26 8.92
C ASN A 122 -7.21 13.66 8.45
N LYS A 123 -6.02 13.70 7.82
CA LYS A 123 -5.42 14.94 7.32
C LYS A 123 -5.38 14.96 5.80
N VAL A 124 -5.72 16.12 5.25
CA VAL A 124 -5.68 16.43 3.82
C VAL A 124 -4.62 17.49 3.55
#